data_AF-A0A959Y503-F1
#
_entry.id   AF-A0A959Y503-F1
#
_cell.length_a   1.000
_cell.length_b   1.000
_cell.length_c   1.000
_cell.angle_alpha   90.00
_cell.angle_beta   90.00
_cell.angle_gamma   90.00
#
_symmetry.space_group_name_H-M   'P 1'
#
loop_
_entity.id
_entity.type
_entity.pdbx_description
1 polymer ?
#
loop_
_entity_poly.entity_id
_entity_poly.type
_entity_poly.pdbx_seq_one_letter_code
_entity_poly.pdbx_strand_id
1 'polypeptide(L)'
;LNAWLRAVLRPTSQELAFVAHEAVHTRQRKGPRLVWGYLTHRLLLMSHLEGTADLVAREVAGITINEAVHAYGRAHEAELWAEFREQMHGNDISGWLYQGPRSTDRPADLGYFMGERIAARYYASEPDKRRALRVLLRGGAARKVLRKGGYAGP
;
A
#
# COMPACT_ATOMS: atom_id res chain seq x y z
N LEU A 1 -16.95 -13.47 -4.27
CA LEU A 1 -18.31 -13.36 -3.71
C LEU A 1 -19.28 -14.24 -4.50
N ASN A 2 -20.12 -15.04 -3.82
CA ASN A 2 -21.17 -15.83 -4.47
C ASN A 2 -22.35 -14.93 -4.92
N ALA A 3 -23.27 -15.48 -5.72
CA ALA A 3 -24.38 -14.71 -6.30
C ALA A 3 -25.32 -14.10 -5.24
N TRP A 4 -25.55 -14.82 -4.14
CA TRP A 4 -26.40 -14.36 -3.04
C TRP A 4 -25.80 -13.13 -2.33
N LEU A 5 -24.51 -13.17 -1.96
CA LEU A 5 -23.82 -12.04 -1.32
C LEU A 5 -23.80 -10.79 -2.22
N ARG A 6 -23.67 -10.96 -3.54
CA ARG A 6 -23.73 -9.84 -4.50
C ARG A 6 -25.12 -9.19 -4.55
N ALA A 7 -26.18 -9.97 -4.37
CA ALA A 7 -27.56 -9.45 -4.37
C ALA A 7 -27.90 -8.70 -3.07
N VAL A 8 -27.35 -9.15 -1.93
CA VAL A 8 -27.51 -8.49 -0.62
C VAL A 8 -26.72 -7.17 -0.57
N LEU A 9 -25.50 -7.17 -1.10
CA LEU A 9 -24.56 -6.04 -1.06
C LEU A 9 -24.68 -5.10 -2.29
N ARG A 10 -25.90 -4.73 -2.73
CA ARG A 10 -26.19 -3.75 -3.82
C ARG A 10 -25.16 -2.59 -3.91
N PRO A 11 -24.90 -1.95 -5.08
CA PRO A 11 -23.59 -1.39 -5.45
C PRO A 11 -23.03 -0.41 -4.40
N THR A 12 -22.31 -1.01 -3.45
CA THR A 12 -21.58 -0.39 -2.33
C THR A 12 -20.11 -0.77 -2.45
N SER A 13 -19.65 -1.11 -3.66
CA SER A 13 -18.34 -1.70 -3.89
C SER A 13 -17.19 -0.84 -3.38
N GLN A 14 -17.34 0.49 -3.40
CA GLN A 14 -16.35 1.42 -2.86
C GLN A 14 -16.36 1.46 -1.33
N GLU A 15 -17.52 1.44 -0.68
CA GLU A 15 -17.64 1.35 0.78
C GLU A 15 -17.07 0.02 1.30
N LEU A 16 -17.35 -1.08 0.60
CA LEU A 16 -16.77 -2.38 0.90
C LEU A 16 -15.26 -2.41 0.66
N ALA A 17 -14.75 -1.72 -0.37
CA ALA A 17 -13.32 -1.57 -0.61
C ALA A 17 -12.66 -0.84 0.56
N PHE A 18 -13.27 0.25 1.00
CA PHE A 18 -12.82 1.03 2.15
C PHE A 18 -12.83 0.20 3.43
N VAL A 19 -13.94 -0.50 3.73
CA VAL A 19 -14.01 -1.38 4.92
C VAL A 19 -12.97 -2.49 4.87
N ALA A 20 -12.74 -3.10 3.70
CA ALA A 20 -11.72 -4.13 3.54
C ALA A 20 -10.31 -3.59 3.79
N HIS A 21 -10.00 -2.39 3.27
CA HIS A 21 -8.74 -1.68 3.51
C HIS A 21 -8.53 -1.43 5.01
N GLU A 22 -9.49 -0.77 5.65
CA GLU A 22 -9.42 -0.42 7.07
C GLU A 22 -9.33 -1.66 7.97
N ALA A 23 -10.01 -2.74 7.61
CA ALA A 23 -9.91 -4.01 8.33
C ALA A 23 -8.48 -4.57 8.34
N VAL A 24 -7.67 -4.34 7.29
CA VAL A 24 -6.28 -4.79 7.23
C VAL A 24 -5.42 -4.05 8.25
N HIS A 25 -5.65 -2.75 8.49
CA HIS A 25 -4.91 -2.00 9.51
C HIS A 25 -5.08 -2.58 10.91
N THR A 26 -6.23 -3.17 11.24
CA THR A 26 -6.44 -3.88 12.52
C THR A 26 -5.52 -5.09 12.70
N ARG A 27 -5.02 -5.65 11.60
CA ARG A 27 -4.11 -6.81 11.58
C ARG A 27 -2.64 -6.41 11.46
N GLN A 28 -2.34 -5.14 11.17
CA GLN A 28 -0.97 -4.66 11.08
C GLN A 28 -0.35 -4.57 12.49
N ARG A 29 0.67 -5.38 12.72
CA ARG A 29 1.31 -5.51 14.03
C ARG A 29 2.04 -4.23 14.42
N LYS A 30 1.62 -3.65 15.54
CA LYS A 30 2.31 -2.55 16.22
C LYS A 30 3.54 -3.06 16.98
N GLY A 31 4.52 -2.19 17.21
CA GLY A 31 5.71 -2.51 18.00
C GLY A 31 6.89 -1.55 17.78
N PRO A 32 8.03 -1.78 18.44
CA PRO A 32 9.16 -0.83 18.44
C PRO A 32 9.69 -0.50 17.03
N ARG A 33 9.69 -1.47 16.11
CA ARG A 33 10.10 -1.25 14.72
C ARG A 33 9.19 -0.29 13.96
N LEU A 34 7.90 -0.26 14.27
CA LEU A 34 6.96 0.69 13.68
C LEU A 34 7.29 2.10 14.19
N VAL A 35 7.47 2.27 15.50
CA VAL A 35 7.85 3.56 16.10
C VAL A 35 9.17 4.07 15.52
N TRP A 36 10.18 3.21 15.47
CA TRP A 36 11.46 3.56 14.88
C TRP A 36 11.32 3.95 13.39
N GLY A 37 10.52 3.21 12.62
CA GLY A 37 10.29 3.55 11.22
C GLY A 37 9.57 4.89 11.05
N TYR A 38 8.63 5.20 11.93
CA TYR A 38 7.89 6.46 11.91
C TYR A 38 8.81 7.65 12.16
N LEU A 39 9.87 7.47 12.95
CA LEU A 39 10.85 8.52 13.26
C LEU A 39 11.98 8.63 12.23
N THR A 40 12.23 7.61 11.41
CA THR A 40 13.45 7.52 10.58
C THR A 40 13.23 7.33 9.09
N HIS A 41 12.02 6.99 8.65
CA HIS A 41 11.64 6.82 7.24
C HIS A 41 10.12 6.79 7.13
N ARG A 42 9.47 7.84 7.65
CA ARG A 42 8.01 7.92 7.74
C ARG A 42 7.33 7.72 6.39
N LEU A 43 7.88 8.27 5.31
CA LEU A 43 7.29 8.14 3.98
C LEU A 43 7.22 6.68 3.53
N LEU A 44 8.35 5.97 3.56
CA LEU A 44 8.38 4.54 3.22
C LEU A 44 7.52 3.71 4.17
N LEU A 45 7.53 4.01 5.47
CA LEU A 45 6.73 3.29 6.45
C LEU A 45 5.23 3.43 6.16
N MET A 46 4.74 4.66 6.06
CA MET A 46 3.31 4.92 5.89
C MET A 46 2.83 4.40 4.54
N SER A 47 3.60 4.62 3.47
CA SER A 47 3.30 4.04 2.15
C SER A 47 3.22 2.51 2.23
N HIS A 48 4.14 1.85 2.94
CA HIS A 48 4.07 0.40 3.14
C HIS A 48 2.80 -0.04 3.89
N LEU A 49 2.37 0.70 4.91
CA LEU A 49 1.15 0.37 5.66
C LEU A 49 -0.09 0.48 4.76
N GLU A 50 -0.24 1.59 4.04
CA GLU A 50 -1.37 1.83 3.15
C GLU A 50 -1.38 0.86 1.97
N GLY A 51 -0.25 0.75 1.26
CA GLY A 51 -0.14 -0.14 0.12
C GLY A 51 -0.26 -1.63 0.47
N THR A 52 0.09 -2.03 1.69
CA THR A 52 -0.20 -3.39 2.18
C THR A 52 -1.70 -3.59 2.39
N ALA A 53 -2.41 -2.58 2.88
CA ALA A 53 -3.86 -2.66 3.05
C ALA A 53 -4.57 -2.77 1.68
N ASP A 54 -4.19 -1.95 0.70
CA ASP A 54 -4.64 -2.06 -0.70
C ASP A 54 -4.39 -3.46 -1.27
N LEU A 55 -3.15 -3.96 -1.17
CA LEU A 55 -2.77 -5.27 -1.69
C LEU A 55 -3.59 -6.40 -1.05
N VAL A 56 -3.70 -6.41 0.28
CA VAL A 56 -4.40 -7.49 1.00
C VAL A 56 -5.90 -7.44 0.72
N ALA A 57 -6.50 -6.26 0.67
CA ALA A 57 -7.90 -6.11 0.26
C ALA A 57 -8.13 -6.67 -1.16
N ARG A 58 -7.23 -6.35 -2.09
CA ARG A 58 -7.27 -6.86 -3.46
C ARG A 58 -7.11 -8.38 -3.54
N GLU A 59 -6.08 -8.95 -2.89
CA GLU A 59 -5.76 -10.39 -2.96
C GLU A 59 -6.76 -11.27 -2.18
N VAL A 60 -7.30 -10.79 -1.06
CA VAL A 60 -8.17 -11.59 -0.18
C VAL A 60 -9.65 -11.37 -0.47
N ALA A 61 -10.06 -10.11 -0.66
CA ALA A 61 -11.47 -9.78 -0.88
C ALA A 61 -11.84 -9.67 -2.37
N GLY A 62 -10.84 -9.54 -3.26
CA GLY A 62 -11.08 -9.30 -4.69
C GLY A 62 -11.64 -7.90 -4.95
N ILE A 63 -11.34 -6.95 -4.07
CA ILE A 63 -11.85 -5.58 -4.12
C ILE A 63 -10.66 -4.62 -4.18
N THR A 64 -10.69 -3.71 -5.16
CA THR A 64 -9.66 -2.66 -5.30
C THR A 64 -10.22 -1.33 -4.81
N ILE A 65 -9.46 -0.67 -3.94
CA ILE A 65 -9.71 0.72 -3.53
C ILE A 65 -8.90 1.68 -4.41
N ASN A 66 -9.35 2.93 -4.55
CA ASN A 66 -8.59 4.00 -5.21
C ASN A 66 -8.15 3.67 -6.66
N GLU A 67 -9.00 3.00 -7.45
CA GLU A 67 -8.66 2.58 -8.82
C GLU A 67 -8.15 3.73 -9.70
N ALA A 68 -8.66 4.96 -9.52
CA ALA A 68 -8.18 6.14 -10.23
C ALA A 68 -6.70 6.48 -9.93
N VAL A 69 -6.30 6.40 -8.65
CA VAL A 69 -4.90 6.61 -8.23
C VAL A 69 -4.02 5.50 -8.80
N HIS A 70 -4.48 4.24 -8.75
CA HIS A 70 -3.76 3.10 -9.31
C HIS A 70 -3.64 3.18 -10.83
N ALA A 71 -4.67 3.64 -11.54
CA ALA A 71 -4.63 3.82 -12.99
C ALA A 71 -3.59 4.86 -13.41
N TYR A 72 -3.59 6.02 -12.75
CA TYR A 72 -2.56 7.04 -12.98
C TYR A 72 -1.17 6.51 -12.59
N GLY A 73 -1.05 5.88 -11.43
CA GLY A 73 0.20 5.33 -10.92
C GLY A 73 0.85 4.34 -11.89
N ARG A 74 0.07 3.41 -12.47
CA ARG A 74 0.57 2.46 -13.48
C ARG A 74 1.06 3.15 -14.74
N ALA A 75 0.40 4.23 -15.17
CA ALA A 75 0.82 4.98 -16.35
C ALA A 75 2.12 5.77 -16.13
N HIS A 76 2.46 6.10 -14.88
CA HIS A 76 3.61 6.93 -14.51
C HIS A 76 4.58 6.22 -13.55
N GLU A 77 4.56 4.89 -13.50
CA GLU A 77 5.22 4.11 -12.43
C GLU A 77 6.73 4.36 -12.35
N ALA A 78 7.40 4.51 -13.49
CA ALA A 78 8.84 4.75 -13.56
C ALA A 78 9.23 6.14 -13.00
N GLU A 79 8.46 7.18 -13.36
CA GLU A 79 8.67 8.56 -12.90
C GLU A 79 8.40 8.66 -11.40
N LEU A 80 7.26 8.13 -10.96
CA LEU A 80 6.89 8.09 -9.55
C LEU A 80 7.90 7.31 -8.72
N TRP A 81 8.44 6.20 -9.23
CA TRP A 81 9.48 5.46 -8.53
C TRP A 81 10.78 6.28 -8.41
N ALA A 82 11.19 6.98 -9.46
CA ALA A 82 12.39 7.82 -9.42
C ALA A 82 12.28 8.88 -8.31
N GLU A 83 11.17 9.62 -8.27
CA GLU A 83 10.91 10.62 -7.23
C GLU A 83 10.78 10.00 -5.83
N PHE A 84 10.01 8.92 -5.71
CA PHE A 84 9.75 8.27 -4.44
C PHE A 84 11.05 7.73 -3.83
N ARG A 85 11.91 7.11 -4.64
CA ARG A 85 13.17 6.52 -4.18
C ARG A 85 14.09 7.54 -3.53
N GLU A 86 14.11 8.77 -4.03
CA GLU A 86 14.92 9.86 -3.45
C GLU A 86 14.38 10.32 -2.09
N GLN A 87 13.06 10.27 -1.90
CA GLN A 87 12.40 10.83 -0.73
C GLN A 87 12.04 9.79 0.35
N MET A 88 11.89 8.51 -0.02
CA MET A 88 11.26 7.47 0.83
C MET A 88 11.95 7.23 2.18
N HIS A 89 13.23 7.55 2.28
CA HIS A 89 14.00 7.43 3.52
C HIS A 89 13.86 8.63 4.45
N GLY A 90 13.22 9.70 3.99
CA GLY A 90 12.87 10.87 4.78
C GLY A 90 11.56 10.72 5.55
N ASN A 91 11.23 11.78 6.28
CA ASN A 91 10.01 11.86 7.07
C ASN A 91 8.94 12.76 6.44
N ASP A 92 9.25 13.54 5.42
CA ASP A 92 8.25 14.35 4.73
C ASP A 92 7.29 13.46 3.93
N ILE A 93 5.99 13.70 4.09
CA ILE A 93 4.91 12.96 3.43
C ILE A 93 4.03 13.86 2.56
N SER A 94 4.27 15.18 2.56
CA SER A 94 3.37 16.21 2.01
C SER A 94 3.12 16.10 0.50
N GLY A 95 4.01 15.42 -0.23
CA GLY A 95 3.90 15.12 -1.66
C GLY A 95 3.28 13.76 -2.02
N TRP A 96 2.95 12.94 -1.03
CA TRP A 96 2.65 11.51 -1.26
C TRP A 96 1.43 10.98 -0.51
N LEU A 97 1.11 11.54 0.66
CA LEU A 97 0.09 10.99 1.55
C LEU A 97 -0.76 12.09 2.17
N TYR A 98 -2.06 11.81 2.25
CA TYR A 98 -3.11 12.62 2.88
C TYR A 98 -3.23 14.03 2.28
N GLN A 99 -3.05 14.13 0.96
CA GLN A 99 -3.09 15.41 0.25
C GLN A 99 -4.55 15.84 0.02
N GLY A 100 -5.41 14.88 -0.32
CA GLY A 100 -6.80 15.14 -0.68
C GLY A 100 -6.91 16.26 -1.72
N PRO A 101 -7.78 17.27 -1.51
CA PRO A 101 -8.01 18.33 -2.50
C PRO A 101 -6.84 19.31 -2.65
N ARG A 102 -5.78 19.21 -1.84
CA ARG A 102 -4.59 20.06 -1.97
C ARG A 102 -3.67 19.63 -3.11
N SER A 103 -3.85 18.41 -3.63
CA SER A 103 -3.13 17.95 -4.82
C SER A 103 -3.77 18.56 -6.07
N THR A 104 -3.01 19.34 -6.84
CA THR A 104 -3.54 20.02 -8.04
C THR A 104 -3.05 19.40 -9.34
N ASP A 105 -1.80 18.94 -9.38
CA ASP A 105 -1.12 18.60 -10.64
C ASP A 105 -1.12 17.10 -10.93
N ARG A 106 -1.38 16.29 -9.89
CA ARG A 106 -1.46 14.82 -9.95
C ARG A 106 -2.45 14.31 -8.91
N PRO A 107 -2.94 13.06 -9.02
CA PRO A 107 -3.80 12.49 -7.99
C PRO A 107 -3.15 12.54 -6.62
N ALA A 108 -3.97 12.80 -5.60
CA ALA A 108 -3.53 12.67 -4.22
C ALA A 108 -3.13 11.23 -3.90
N ASP A 109 -2.34 11.07 -2.84
CA ASP A 109 -2.16 9.78 -2.16
C ASP A 109 -1.42 8.72 -2.99
N LEU A 110 -0.55 9.15 -3.92
CA LEU A 110 0.29 8.26 -4.72
C LEU A 110 1.28 7.41 -3.90
N GLY A 111 1.49 7.75 -2.62
CA GLY A 111 2.20 6.89 -1.68
C GLY A 111 1.52 5.54 -1.44
N TYR A 112 0.19 5.46 -1.58
CA TYR A 112 -0.58 4.21 -1.51
C TYR A 112 -0.19 3.30 -2.67
N PHE A 113 -0.19 3.85 -3.89
CA PHE A 113 0.25 3.16 -5.09
C PHE A 113 1.69 2.67 -4.95
N MET A 114 2.64 3.54 -4.58
CA MET A 114 4.05 3.15 -4.42
C MET A 114 4.23 2.04 -3.38
N GLY A 115 3.52 2.15 -2.25
CA GLY A 115 3.48 1.13 -1.23
C GLY A 115 2.96 -0.22 -1.74
N GLU A 116 1.88 -0.19 -2.53
CA GLU A 116 1.24 -1.37 -3.09
C GLU A 116 2.19 -2.06 -4.06
N ARG A 117 2.87 -1.32 -4.94
CA ARG A 117 3.85 -1.87 -5.89
C ARG A 117 5.01 -2.55 -5.19
N ILE A 118 5.56 -1.91 -4.16
CA ILE A 118 6.63 -2.48 -3.32
C ILE A 118 6.14 -3.77 -2.62
N ALA A 119 4.94 -3.74 -2.04
CA ALA A 119 4.35 -4.88 -1.35
C ALA A 119 4.03 -6.03 -2.31
N ALA A 120 3.47 -5.74 -3.49
CA ALA A 120 3.11 -6.69 -4.52
C ALA A 120 4.35 -7.37 -5.09
N ARG A 121 5.42 -6.61 -5.33
CA ARG A 121 6.71 -7.16 -5.77
C ARG A 121 7.29 -8.14 -4.75
N TYR A 122 7.28 -7.78 -3.46
CA TYR A 122 7.68 -8.68 -2.38
C TYR A 122 6.78 -9.92 -2.28
N TYR A 123 5.47 -9.74 -2.37
CA TYR A 123 4.52 -10.85 -2.34
C TYR A 123 4.75 -11.82 -3.51
N ALA A 124 5.02 -11.30 -4.71
CA ALA A 124 5.30 -12.08 -5.90
C ALA A 124 6.60 -12.88 -5.77
N SER A 125 7.66 -12.31 -5.19
CA SER A 125 8.98 -12.96 -5.06
C SER A 125 9.02 -14.10 -4.03
N GLU A 126 8.08 -14.12 -3.07
CA GLU A 126 8.05 -15.16 -2.03
C GLU A 126 7.26 -16.40 -2.48
N PRO A 127 7.81 -17.62 -2.32
CA PRO A 127 7.11 -18.85 -2.69
C PRO A 127 5.96 -19.20 -1.73
N ASP A 128 6.16 -18.96 -0.42
CA ASP A 128 5.11 -19.14 0.59
C ASP A 128 4.32 -17.84 0.77
N LYS A 129 3.16 -17.76 0.11
CA LYS A 129 2.26 -16.60 0.15
C LYS A 129 1.73 -16.31 1.55
N ARG A 130 1.49 -17.34 2.38
CA ARG A 130 1.04 -17.13 3.77
C ARG A 130 2.14 -16.49 4.61
N ARG A 131 3.40 -16.89 4.39
CA ARG A 131 4.55 -16.24 5.03
C ARG A 131 4.76 -14.82 4.54
N ALA A 132 4.58 -14.58 3.24
CA ALA A 132 4.68 -13.24 2.66
C ALA A 132 3.67 -12.28 3.31
N LEU A 133 2.39 -12.68 3.42
CA LEU A 133 1.35 -11.90 4.11
C LEU A 133 1.72 -11.63 5.57
N ARG A 134 2.24 -12.63 6.30
CA ARG A 134 2.71 -12.44 7.69
C ARG A 134 3.87 -11.45 7.81
N VAL A 135 4.66 -11.24 6.76
CA VAL A 135 5.74 -10.24 6.75
C VAL A 135 5.18 -8.87 6.40
N LEU A 136 4.33 -8.77 5.39
CA LEU A 136 3.67 -7.52 5.00
C LEU A 136 2.84 -6.93 6.14
N LEU A 137 2.11 -7.77 6.89
CA LEU A 137 1.33 -7.34 8.06
C LEU A 137 2.18 -6.97 9.29
N ARG A 138 3.52 -6.98 9.21
CA ARG A 138 4.37 -6.42 10.27
C ARG A 138 4.60 -4.96 9.93
N GLY A 139 3.90 -4.05 10.61
CA GLY A 139 3.89 -2.65 10.21
C GLY A 139 5.28 -2.01 10.09
N GLY A 140 6.24 -2.38 10.94
CA GLY A 140 7.63 -1.91 10.85
C GLY A 140 8.53 -2.64 9.85
N ALA A 141 8.00 -3.33 8.84
CA ALA A 141 8.78 -4.15 7.90
C ALA A 141 9.13 -3.46 6.57
N ALA A 142 8.77 -2.19 6.38
CA ALA A 142 8.87 -1.48 5.11
C ALA A 142 10.23 -1.61 4.40
N ARG A 143 11.35 -1.31 5.08
CA ARG A 143 12.71 -1.47 4.51
C ARG A 143 13.05 -2.93 4.14
N LYS A 144 12.58 -3.90 4.94
CA LYS A 144 12.79 -5.32 4.65
C LYS A 144 12.03 -5.74 3.40
N VAL A 145 10.77 -5.32 3.29
CA VAL A 145 9.89 -5.62 2.15
C VAL A 145 10.48 -5.03 0.88
N LEU A 146 10.87 -3.76 0.90
CA LEU A 146 11.53 -3.09 -0.22
C LEU A 146 12.78 -3.86 -0.70
N ARG A 147 13.72 -4.13 0.22
CA ARG A 147 14.98 -4.79 -0.11
C ARG A 147 14.78 -6.21 -0.62
N LYS A 148 13.93 -7.01 0.03
CA LYS A 148 13.72 -8.42 -0.35
C LYS A 148 12.80 -8.59 -1.55
N GLY A 149 11.94 -7.62 -1.83
CA GLY A 149 11.11 -7.62 -3.04
C GLY A 149 11.93 -7.33 -4.28
N GLY A 150 13.04 -6.59 -4.17
CA GLY A 150 13.83 -6.20 -5.33
C GLY A 150 13.08 -5.22 -6.23
N TYR A 151 12.18 -4.40 -5.65
CA TYR A 151 11.50 -3.33 -6.39
C TYR A 151 12.49 -2.23 -6.78
N ALA A 152 13.51 -2.00 -5.95
CA ALA A 152 14.56 -1.03 -6.22
C ALA A 152 15.61 -1.48 -7.26
N GLY A 153 15.47 -2.68 -7.83
CA GLY A 153 16.55 -3.34 -8.57
C GLY A 153 17.56 -4.03 -7.65
N PRO A 154 18.56 -4.72 -8.24
CA PRO A 154 19.71 -5.27 -7.51
C PRO A 154 20.58 -4.18 -6.87
#